data_AF-A0A2E4X5P4-F1
#
_entry.id   AF-A0A2E4X5P4-F1
#
_cell.length_a   1.000
_cell.length_b   1.000
_cell.length_c   1.000
_cell.angle_alpha   90.00
_cell.angle_beta   90.00
_cell.angle_gamma   90.00
#
_symmetry.space_group_name_H-M   'P 1'
#
loop_
_entity.id
_entity.type
_entity.pdbx_description
1 polymer ?
#
loop_
_entity_poly.entity_id
_entity_poly.type
_entity_poly.pdbx_seq_one_letter_code
_entity_poly.pdbx_strand_id
1 'polypeptide(L)'
;MIRKLTLSFLISLIIFINSTLAMTNEEDLVLNYNKRIIDNYLSLYRISENFISHAESYCSKKIEINELRKIYLKILGKWTKLQHVRFGPVNDFNNYSKIQFWPDKRGVIGRQFSRALKSKSNEYEDPGSLGSKSVAVQGLPILEIILFDNIENNKELSNYKFKCNYMLAIIKNLNFIFGYTYNIWISDREIFEYVEKKNFFPEYFNSILSQLEFIHNYKIYDFKNKNINYKKLEYWRSSYSLQSIKNNLEEIYYLYNFLILPKLKEKNSKNIILVENLFSKIFYRLKAIDEPLYLYIDNVENQKDLNLLRSKIKILHTTLQNDVSEELSIQIGFNKMDGD
;
A
#
# COMPACT_ATOMS: atom_id res chain seq x y z
N MET A 1 -68.56 -1.84 49.92
CA MET A 1 -67.10 -1.65 50.14
C MET A 1 -66.36 -2.80 49.44
N ILE A 2 -65.96 -2.57 48.19
CA ILE A 2 -64.76 -3.04 47.45
C ILE A 2 -64.22 -4.48 47.70
N ARG A 3 -64.00 -5.21 46.58
CA ARG A 3 -63.05 -6.34 46.26
C ARG A 3 -63.79 -7.61 45.79
N LYS A 4 -63.42 -8.34 44.73
CA LYS A 4 -62.23 -8.36 43.84
C LYS A 4 -62.58 -9.11 42.53
N LEU A 5 -62.07 -8.59 41.41
CA LEU A 5 -61.90 -9.28 40.11
C LEU A 5 -60.98 -10.51 40.24
N THR A 6 -61.14 -11.49 39.34
CA THR A 6 -60.09 -11.89 38.37
C THR A 6 -60.67 -12.86 37.32
N LEU A 7 -60.87 -12.37 36.09
CA LEU A 7 -61.08 -13.22 34.90
C LEU A 7 -59.82 -13.11 34.03
N SER A 8 -59.22 -14.26 33.76
CA SER A 8 -57.97 -14.46 33.03
C SER A 8 -58.15 -14.16 31.53
N PHE A 9 -57.38 -13.21 31.00
CA PHE A 9 -57.16 -13.05 29.56
C PHE A 9 -55.67 -13.28 29.28
N LEU A 10 -55.35 -14.44 28.71
CA LEU A 10 -54.03 -14.74 28.14
C LEU A 10 -53.95 -14.06 26.76
N ILE A 11 -53.17 -12.98 26.67
CA ILE A 11 -52.73 -12.41 25.39
C ILE A 11 -51.38 -13.05 25.07
N SER A 12 -51.36 -13.96 24.09
CA SER A 12 -50.14 -14.50 23.52
C SER A 12 -49.47 -13.43 22.66
N LEU A 13 -48.46 -12.76 23.22
CA LEU A 13 -47.62 -11.82 22.48
C LEU A 13 -46.64 -12.62 21.61
N ILE A 14 -46.96 -12.81 20.33
CA ILE A 14 -46.01 -13.33 19.33
C ILE A 14 -45.02 -12.20 19.05
N ILE A 15 -43.86 -12.26 19.71
CA ILE A 15 -42.72 -11.40 19.40
C ILE A 15 -42.08 -11.94 18.13
N PHE A 16 -42.43 -11.36 16.98
CA PHE A 16 -41.63 -11.48 15.77
C PHE A 16 -40.31 -10.76 16.01
N ILE A 17 -39.27 -11.50 16.38
CA ILE A 17 -37.89 -11.03 16.30
C ILE A 17 -37.56 -10.99 14.81
N ASN A 18 -37.83 -9.85 14.18
CA ASN A 18 -37.19 -9.52 12.91
C ASN A 18 -35.70 -9.33 13.23
N SER A 19 -34.91 -10.40 13.11
CA SER A 19 -33.48 -10.27 12.89
C SER A 19 -33.30 -9.66 11.50
N THR A 20 -33.39 -8.33 11.41
CA THR A 20 -32.82 -7.61 10.29
C THR A 20 -31.33 -7.89 10.34
N LEU A 21 -30.85 -8.82 9.50
CA LEU A 21 -29.48 -8.73 9.03
C LEU A 21 -29.38 -7.31 8.48
N ALA A 22 -28.62 -6.45 9.14
CA ALA A 22 -28.33 -5.13 8.61
C ALA A 22 -27.57 -5.37 7.30
N MET A 23 -28.29 -5.27 6.18
CA MET A 23 -27.68 -5.14 4.87
C MET A 23 -26.85 -3.85 4.96
N THR A 24 -25.53 -3.98 4.99
CA THR A 24 -24.65 -2.81 4.85
C THR A 24 -24.96 -2.20 3.49
N ASN A 25 -25.53 -1.00 3.47
CA ASN A 25 -25.82 -0.31 2.23
C ASN A 25 -24.49 -0.05 1.49
N GLU A 26 -24.49 -0.09 0.16
CA GLU A 26 -23.30 0.17 -0.65
C GLU A 26 -22.70 1.55 -0.34
N GLU A 27 -23.54 2.52 0.03
CA GLU A 27 -23.12 3.83 0.51
C GLU A 27 -22.19 3.73 1.74
N ASP A 28 -22.55 2.91 2.73
CA ASP A 28 -21.73 2.73 3.94
C ASP A 28 -20.37 2.07 3.61
N LEU A 29 -20.34 1.19 2.61
CA LEU A 29 -19.09 0.57 2.15
C LEU A 29 -18.17 1.62 1.48
N VAL A 30 -18.71 2.50 0.65
CA VAL A 30 -17.97 3.62 0.02
C VAL A 30 -17.36 4.53 1.09
N LEU A 31 -18.19 4.99 2.01
CA LEU A 31 -17.79 5.91 3.08
C LEU A 31 -16.67 5.33 3.93
N ASN A 32 -16.78 4.06 4.32
CA ASN A 32 -15.79 3.40 5.16
C ASN A 32 -14.47 3.15 4.42
N TYR A 33 -14.53 2.79 3.13
CA TYR A 33 -13.32 2.64 2.32
C TYR A 33 -12.60 3.99 2.20
N ASN A 34 -13.31 5.04 1.80
CA ASN A 34 -12.75 6.38 1.63
C ASN A 34 -12.17 6.92 2.93
N LYS A 35 -12.89 6.73 4.05
CA LYS A 35 -12.37 7.05 5.38
C LYS A 35 -11.05 6.34 5.66
N ARG A 36 -10.92 5.06 5.32
CA ARG A 36 -9.66 4.32 5.49
C ARG A 36 -8.53 4.87 4.63
N ILE A 37 -8.79 5.28 3.38
CA ILE A 37 -7.79 5.94 2.54
C ILE A 37 -7.34 7.25 3.20
N ILE A 38 -8.30 8.09 3.59
CA ILE A 38 -8.10 9.38 4.25
C ILE A 38 -7.25 9.23 5.52
N ASP A 39 -7.60 8.29 6.39
CA ASP A 39 -6.91 8.04 7.65
C ASP A 39 -5.45 7.60 7.43
N ASN A 40 -5.19 6.81 6.38
CA ASN A 40 -3.83 6.40 6.04
C ASN A 40 -3.00 7.55 5.45
N TYR A 41 -3.57 8.41 4.59
CA TYR A 41 -2.86 9.61 4.09
C TYR A 41 -2.62 10.63 5.20
N LEU A 42 -3.57 10.82 6.13
CA LEU A 42 -3.37 11.63 7.32
C LEU A 42 -2.22 11.11 8.17
N SER A 43 -2.15 9.79 8.36
CA SER A 43 -1.05 9.15 9.07
C SER A 43 0.29 9.37 8.36
N LEU A 44 0.35 9.23 7.04
CA LEU A 44 1.56 9.50 6.26
C LEU A 44 1.98 10.96 6.38
N TYR A 45 1.04 11.89 6.26
CA TYR A 45 1.27 13.32 6.43
C TYR A 45 1.89 13.62 7.80
N ARG A 46 1.27 13.17 8.90
CA ARG A 46 1.79 13.37 10.27
C ARG A 46 3.14 12.68 10.53
N ILE A 47 3.34 11.46 10.03
CA ILE A 47 4.63 10.77 10.18
C ILE A 47 5.72 11.54 9.44
N SER A 48 5.42 12.09 8.26
CA SER A 48 6.38 12.89 7.49
C SER A 48 6.68 14.26 8.11
N GLU A 49 5.73 14.91 8.78
CA GLU A 49 6.01 16.12 9.60
C GLU A 49 7.03 15.80 10.70
N ASN A 50 6.82 14.70 11.43
CA ASN A 50 7.78 14.23 12.42
C ASN A 50 9.13 13.82 11.80
N PHE A 51 9.12 13.34 10.55
CA PHE A 51 10.34 12.98 9.85
C PHE A 51 11.19 14.23 9.51
N ILE A 52 10.56 15.35 9.17
CA ILE A 52 11.26 16.61 8.90
C ILE A 52 12.05 17.05 10.14
N SER A 53 11.41 17.11 11.30
CA SER A 53 12.07 17.58 12.54
C SER A 53 13.22 16.67 13.00
N HIS A 54 13.06 15.35 12.83
CA HIS A 54 14.13 14.39 13.13
C HIS A 54 15.26 14.49 12.12
N ALA A 55 14.95 14.66 10.83
CA ALA A 55 15.96 14.87 9.79
C ALA A 55 16.77 16.13 10.06
N GLU A 56 16.15 17.24 10.47
CA GLU A 56 16.85 18.48 10.85
C GLU A 56 17.78 18.26 12.07
N SER A 57 17.32 17.48 13.05
CA SER A 57 18.12 17.10 14.21
C SER A 57 19.30 16.21 13.84
N TYR A 58 19.11 15.25 12.93
CA TYR A 58 20.17 14.40 12.39
C TYR A 58 21.19 15.23 11.59
N CYS A 59 20.73 16.11 10.71
CA CYS A 59 21.59 17.01 9.92
C CYS A 59 22.45 17.89 10.84
N SER A 60 21.91 18.27 12.01
CA SER A 60 22.61 19.01 13.07
C SER A 60 23.44 18.12 14.02
N LYS A 61 23.57 16.82 13.74
CA LYS A 61 24.30 15.83 14.53
C LYS A 61 23.82 15.66 15.98
N LYS A 62 22.52 15.89 16.22
CA LYS A 62 21.90 15.75 17.55
C LYS A 62 21.34 14.35 17.82
N ILE A 63 21.10 13.57 16.76
CA ILE A 63 20.57 12.21 16.84
C ILE A 63 21.29 11.31 15.83
N GLU A 64 21.18 10.00 16.04
CA GLU A 64 21.75 8.98 15.16
C GLU A 64 20.85 8.66 13.96
N ILE A 65 21.46 8.18 12.87
CA ILE A 65 20.74 7.79 11.64
C ILE A 65 19.66 6.73 11.88
N ASN A 66 19.83 5.89 12.90
CA ASN A 66 18.87 4.83 13.24
C ASN A 66 17.49 5.38 13.63
N GLU A 67 17.41 6.59 14.20
CA GLU A 67 16.12 7.23 14.48
C GLU A 67 15.38 7.61 13.19
N LEU A 68 16.11 8.06 12.16
CA LEU A 68 15.53 8.31 10.84
C LEU A 68 15.07 7.01 10.17
N ARG A 69 15.87 5.94 10.26
CA ARG A 69 15.52 4.62 9.72
C ARG A 69 14.21 4.11 10.31
N LYS A 70 14.00 4.24 11.62
CA LYS A 70 12.74 3.86 12.28
C LYS A 70 11.54 4.63 11.73
N ILE A 71 11.67 5.93 11.51
CA ILE A 71 10.59 6.76 10.95
C ILE A 71 10.31 6.38 9.49
N TYR A 72 11.36 6.17 8.68
CA TYR A 72 11.23 5.70 7.31
C TYR A 72 10.46 4.37 7.22
N LEU A 73 10.78 3.39 8.08
CA LEU A 73 10.05 2.12 8.13
C LEU A 73 8.58 2.30 8.54
N LYS A 74 8.25 3.29 9.39
CA LYS A 74 6.84 3.64 9.71
C LYS A 74 6.10 4.18 8.49
N ILE A 75 6.76 5.00 7.66
CA ILE A 75 6.21 5.47 6.38
C ILE A 75 5.97 4.28 5.45
N LEU A 76 6.95 3.38 5.30
CA LEU A 76 6.78 2.17 4.48
C LEU A 76 5.59 1.33 4.94
N GLY A 77 5.41 1.14 6.25
CA GLY A 77 4.28 0.39 6.81
C GLY A 77 2.91 0.96 6.45
N LYS A 78 2.80 2.28 6.28
CA LYS A 78 1.55 2.94 5.84
C LYS A 78 1.42 2.96 4.32
N TRP A 79 2.48 3.35 3.63
CA TRP A 79 2.49 3.47 2.18
C TRP A 79 2.23 2.13 1.49
N THR A 80 2.86 1.05 1.95
CA THR A 80 2.64 -0.29 1.38
C THR A 80 1.18 -0.74 1.52
N LYS A 81 0.48 -0.37 2.60
CA LYS A 81 -0.97 -0.61 2.67
C LYS A 81 -1.74 0.20 1.64
N LEU A 82 -1.31 1.41 1.29
CA LEU A 82 -1.97 2.27 0.30
C LEU A 82 -1.62 2.00 -1.16
N GLN A 83 -0.64 1.14 -1.47
CA GLN A 83 -0.16 0.95 -2.86
C GLN A 83 -1.21 0.46 -3.86
N HIS A 84 -2.29 -0.15 -3.37
CA HIS A 84 -3.44 -0.56 -4.19
C HIS A 84 -4.23 0.66 -4.71
N VAL A 85 -4.21 1.79 -3.98
CA VAL A 85 -4.85 3.04 -4.39
C VAL A 85 -4.02 3.69 -5.49
N ARG A 86 -4.43 3.46 -6.74
CA ARG A 86 -3.83 4.01 -7.98
C ARG A 86 -4.84 4.85 -8.76
N PHE A 87 -5.76 5.47 -8.03
CA PHE A 87 -6.84 6.30 -8.51
C PHE A 87 -7.03 7.49 -7.56
N GLY A 88 -7.85 8.46 -8.00
CA GLY A 88 -8.05 9.69 -7.24
C GLY A 88 -6.80 10.56 -7.14
N PRO A 89 -6.67 11.37 -6.07
CA PRO A 89 -5.68 12.45 -5.97
C PRO A 89 -4.21 12.02 -5.92
N VAL A 90 -3.94 10.73 -5.76
CA VAL A 90 -2.56 10.20 -5.81
C VAL A 90 -2.02 10.20 -7.25
N ASN A 91 -2.89 10.27 -8.27
CA ASN A 91 -2.45 10.34 -9.66
C ASN A 91 -2.14 11.77 -10.12
N ASP A 92 -2.63 12.77 -9.40
CA ASP A 92 -2.37 14.18 -9.71
C ASP A 92 -0.87 14.44 -9.74
N PHE A 93 -0.41 15.19 -10.74
CA PHE A 93 1.00 15.58 -10.87
C PHE A 93 2.01 14.42 -10.80
N ASN A 94 1.58 13.19 -11.16
CA ASN A 94 2.34 11.94 -11.01
C ASN A 94 2.77 11.64 -9.56
N ASN A 95 1.96 12.02 -8.57
CA ASN A 95 2.28 11.90 -7.14
C ASN A 95 2.60 10.45 -6.73
N TYR A 96 1.87 9.44 -7.24
CA TYR A 96 2.17 8.03 -6.97
C TYR A 96 3.62 7.68 -7.30
N SER A 97 4.07 8.04 -8.50
CA SER A 97 5.44 7.80 -8.97
C SER A 97 6.47 8.68 -8.25
N LYS A 98 6.10 9.90 -7.84
CA LYS A 98 6.97 10.76 -7.01
C LYS A 98 7.14 10.24 -5.59
N ILE A 99 6.12 9.60 -5.02
CA ILE A 99 6.22 8.90 -3.73
C ILE A 99 7.15 7.70 -3.90
N GLN A 100 6.88 6.86 -4.91
CA GLN A 100 7.67 5.67 -5.17
C GLN A 100 7.74 5.32 -6.65
N PHE A 101 8.86 5.68 -7.28
CA PHE A 101 9.22 5.13 -8.57
C PHE A 101 9.83 3.74 -8.41
N TRP A 102 9.03 2.70 -8.60
CA TRP A 102 9.45 1.30 -8.63
C TRP A 102 8.36 0.49 -9.34
N PRO A 103 8.67 -0.50 -10.21
CA PRO A 103 9.97 -1.15 -10.43
C PRO A 103 10.95 -0.38 -11.32
N ASP A 104 12.20 -0.28 -10.91
CA ASP A 104 13.26 0.39 -11.68
C ASP A 104 13.96 -0.59 -12.65
N LYS A 105 13.23 -1.03 -13.69
CA LYS A 105 13.72 -2.02 -14.68
C LYS A 105 15.08 -1.63 -15.27
N ARG A 106 15.33 -0.33 -15.45
CA ARG A 106 16.52 0.22 -16.10
C ARG A 106 17.58 0.72 -15.10
N GLY A 107 17.42 0.59 -13.78
CA GLY A 107 18.39 1.05 -12.79
C GLY A 107 18.64 2.58 -12.82
N VAL A 108 17.62 3.37 -13.15
CA VAL A 108 17.69 4.82 -13.31
C VAL A 108 17.94 5.52 -11.97
N ILE A 109 17.37 5.03 -10.87
CA ILE A 109 17.39 5.69 -9.55
C ILE A 109 18.85 5.84 -9.08
N GLY A 110 19.62 4.74 -9.06
CA GLY A 110 21.02 4.78 -8.63
C GLY A 110 21.91 5.66 -9.52
N ARG A 111 21.65 5.67 -10.84
CA ARG A 111 22.39 6.52 -11.78
C ARG A 111 22.10 8.00 -11.57
N GLN A 112 20.84 8.38 -11.41
CA GLN A 112 20.47 9.78 -11.20
C GLN A 112 20.89 10.27 -9.81
N PHE A 113 20.79 9.44 -8.77
CA PHE A 113 21.33 9.76 -7.45
C PHE A 113 22.84 10.05 -7.50
N SER A 114 23.60 9.19 -8.18
CA SER A 114 25.05 9.38 -8.36
C SER A 114 25.38 10.68 -9.12
N ARG A 115 24.54 11.07 -10.10
CA ARG A 115 24.69 12.34 -10.82
C ARG A 115 24.38 13.54 -9.92
N ALA A 116 23.33 13.47 -9.10
CA ALA A 116 22.99 14.51 -8.13
C ALA A 116 24.12 14.74 -7.12
N LEU A 117 24.72 13.67 -6.59
CA LEU A 117 25.87 13.77 -5.69
C LEU A 117 27.12 14.37 -6.34
N LYS A 118 27.31 14.17 -7.65
CA LYS A 118 28.43 14.74 -8.41
C LYS A 118 28.22 16.22 -8.74
N SER A 119 27.01 16.59 -9.17
CA SER A 119 26.71 17.97 -9.57
C SER A 119 26.51 18.90 -8.39
N LYS A 120 25.96 18.39 -7.27
CA LYS A 120 25.59 19.18 -6.09
C LYS A 120 24.72 20.40 -6.43
N SER A 121 23.84 20.26 -7.42
CA SER A 121 22.94 21.34 -7.84
C SER A 121 21.96 21.71 -6.72
N ASN A 122 21.77 23.01 -6.48
CA ASN A 122 20.83 23.53 -5.49
C ASN A 122 19.37 23.12 -5.78
N GLU A 123 19.05 22.75 -7.03
CA GLU A 123 17.73 22.24 -7.43
C GLU A 123 17.33 20.94 -6.69
N TYR A 124 18.30 20.18 -6.16
CA TYR A 124 18.03 19.00 -5.34
C TYR A 124 17.81 19.32 -3.86
N GLU A 125 18.18 20.54 -3.42
CA GLU A 125 18.12 20.98 -2.03
C GLU A 125 16.85 21.81 -1.73
N ASP A 126 16.16 22.29 -2.77
CA ASP A 126 14.89 23.00 -2.67
C ASP A 126 13.69 22.04 -2.93
N PRO A 127 12.73 21.89 -1.99
CA PRO A 127 11.60 20.98 -2.16
C PRO A 127 10.75 21.26 -3.40
N GLY A 128 10.50 22.54 -3.74
CA GLY A 128 9.66 22.93 -4.88
C GLY A 128 10.32 22.59 -6.21
N SER A 129 11.59 22.97 -6.36
CA SER A 129 12.42 22.63 -7.52
C SER A 129 12.53 21.12 -7.68
N LEU A 130 12.82 20.38 -6.60
CA LEU A 130 12.90 18.93 -6.61
C LEU A 130 11.58 18.26 -7.02
N GLY A 131 10.44 18.76 -6.53
CA GLY A 131 9.11 18.24 -6.87
C GLY A 131 8.75 18.33 -8.35
N SER A 132 9.41 19.22 -9.10
CA SER A 132 9.29 19.34 -10.56
C SER A 132 10.24 18.45 -11.36
N LYS A 133 11.25 17.85 -10.71
CA LYS A 133 12.24 16.97 -11.36
C LYS A 133 11.69 15.56 -11.59
N SER A 134 12.52 14.72 -12.21
CA SER A 134 12.21 13.31 -12.46
C SER A 134 11.80 12.58 -11.17
N VAL A 135 10.83 11.67 -11.30
CA VAL A 135 10.43 10.75 -10.21
C VAL A 135 11.60 9.89 -9.71
N ALA A 136 12.61 9.66 -10.54
CA ALA A 136 13.78 8.84 -10.20
C ALA A 136 14.85 9.57 -9.36
N VAL A 137 14.68 10.85 -9.03
CA VAL A 137 15.57 11.64 -8.14
C VAL A 137 14.91 12.03 -6.83
N GLN A 138 13.76 11.46 -6.49
CA GLN A 138 13.04 11.81 -5.27
C GLN A 138 12.32 10.60 -4.68
N GLY A 139 11.50 10.85 -3.67
CA GLY A 139 10.64 9.85 -3.06
C GLY A 139 11.36 8.84 -2.17
N LEU A 140 10.60 7.82 -1.79
CA LEU A 140 11.02 6.76 -0.88
C LEU A 140 12.26 5.97 -1.37
N PRO A 141 12.46 5.69 -2.67
CA PRO A 141 13.64 4.96 -3.13
C PRO A 141 14.96 5.71 -2.92
N ILE A 142 14.98 7.04 -3.11
CA ILE A 142 16.18 7.84 -2.86
C ILE A 142 16.44 7.99 -1.37
N LEU A 143 15.38 8.17 -0.56
CA LEU A 143 15.53 8.13 0.90
C LEU A 143 16.09 6.80 1.38
N GLU A 144 15.67 5.67 0.79
CA GLU A 144 16.23 4.37 1.13
C GLU A 144 17.75 4.32 0.91
N ILE A 145 18.20 4.83 -0.24
CA ILE A 145 19.63 4.93 -0.57
C ILE A 145 20.34 5.80 0.48
N ILE A 146 19.83 6.99 0.77
CA ILE A 146 20.46 7.92 1.73
C ILE A 146 20.56 7.32 3.14
N LEU A 147 19.53 6.61 3.58
CA LEU A 147 19.41 6.12 4.96
C LEU A 147 20.10 4.77 5.17
N PHE A 148 20.10 3.88 4.18
CA PHE A 148 20.52 2.48 4.36
C PHE A 148 21.80 2.10 3.60
N ASP A 149 22.18 2.82 2.54
CA ASP A 149 23.51 2.59 1.97
C ASP A 149 24.57 3.14 2.93
N ASN A 150 25.67 2.40 3.09
CA ASN A 150 26.73 2.70 4.06
C ASN A 150 27.55 3.93 3.62
N ILE A 151 26.98 5.11 3.85
CA ILE A 151 27.47 6.41 3.36
C ILE A 151 28.43 7.07 4.35
N GLU A 152 28.60 6.50 5.55
CA GLU A 152 29.46 7.02 6.63
C GLU A 152 30.94 7.19 6.22
N ASN A 153 31.36 6.61 5.08
CA ASN A 153 32.70 6.81 4.53
C ASN A 153 32.93 8.16 3.81
N ASN A 154 31.92 9.03 3.67
CA ASN A 154 32.12 10.36 3.08
C ASN A 154 32.62 11.38 4.12
N LYS A 155 33.94 11.39 4.36
CA LYS A 155 34.63 12.31 5.28
C LYS A 155 34.55 13.80 4.89
N GLU A 156 34.14 14.12 3.66
CA GLU A 156 34.03 15.52 3.20
C GLU A 156 32.76 16.22 3.72
N LEU A 157 32.95 17.31 4.44
CA LEU A 157 31.87 18.15 5.00
C LEU A 157 30.88 18.66 3.92
N SER A 158 31.38 18.99 2.72
CA SER A 158 30.52 19.45 1.62
C SER A 158 29.56 18.37 1.12
N ASN A 159 30.00 17.11 1.10
CA ASN A 159 29.15 15.97 0.74
C ASN A 159 28.10 15.69 1.81
N TYR A 160 28.46 15.85 3.08
CA TYR A 160 27.52 15.72 4.20
C TYR A 160 26.42 16.79 4.12
N LYS A 161 26.79 18.07 3.94
CA LYS A 161 25.83 19.19 3.86
C LYS A 161 24.84 19.01 2.70
N PHE A 162 25.33 18.70 1.50
CA PHE A 162 24.47 18.48 0.33
C PHE A 162 23.50 17.31 0.56
N LYS A 163 23.98 16.17 1.10
CA LYS A 163 23.11 15.01 1.37
C LYS A 163 22.04 15.33 2.41
N CYS A 164 22.40 16.07 3.45
CA CYS A 164 21.46 16.55 4.47
C CYS A 164 20.33 17.38 3.85
N ASN A 165 20.69 18.38 3.05
CA ASN A 165 19.73 19.26 2.39
C ASN A 165 18.87 18.52 1.36
N TYR A 166 19.47 17.63 0.57
CA TYR A 166 18.74 16.80 -0.38
C TYR A 166 17.75 15.85 0.30
N MET A 167 18.16 15.18 1.37
CA MET A 167 17.25 14.35 2.19
C MET A 167 16.07 15.18 2.74
N LEU A 168 16.35 16.36 3.30
CA LEU A 168 15.31 17.26 3.80
C LEU A 168 14.36 17.72 2.70
N ALA A 169 14.88 18.03 1.51
CA ALA A 169 14.06 18.40 0.36
C ALA A 169 13.11 17.27 -0.06
N ILE A 170 13.60 16.03 -0.10
CA ILE A 170 12.76 14.87 -0.42
C ILE A 170 11.67 14.66 0.63
N ILE A 171 12.01 14.71 1.93
CA ILE A 171 11.04 14.50 3.02
C ILE A 171 9.97 15.61 2.99
N LYS A 172 10.37 16.88 2.79
CA LYS A 172 9.44 18.01 2.67
C LYS A 172 8.51 17.88 1.46
N ASN A 173 9.03 17.42 0.31
CA ASN A 173 8.20 17.16 -0.86
C ASN A 173 7.23 15.98 -0.65
N LEU A 174 7.66 14.89 0.01
CA LEU A 174 6.75 13.80 0.40
C LEU A 174 5.66 14.29 1.34
N ASN A 175 6.01 15.12 2.34
CA ASN A 175 5.04 15.73 3.24
C ASN A 175 4.02 16.58 2.49
N PHE A 176 4.47 17.41 1.54
CA PHE A 176 3.57 18.18 0.66
C PHE A 176 2.63 17.27 -0.13
N ILE A 177 3.14 16.21 -0.76
CA ILE A 177 2.33 15.25 -1.51
C ILE A 177 1.28 14.59 -0.61
N PHE A 178 1.68 14.08 0.56
CA PHE A 178 0.74 13.43 1.49
C PHE A 178 -0.31 14.38 2.02
N GLY A 179 0.07 15.62 2.35
CA GLY A 179 -0.85 16.66 2.79
C GLY A 179 -1.83 17.08 1.68
N TYR A 180 -1.33 17.26 0.45
CA TYR A 180 -2.17 17.53 -0.72
C TYR A 180 -3.18 16.40 -0.94
N THR A 181 -2.72 15.15 -1.07
CA THR A 181 -3.59 14.01 -1.33
C THR A 181 -4.63 13.83 -0.21
N TYR A 182 -4.24 13.97 1.06
CA TYR A 182 -5.17 13.96 2.19
C TYR A 182 -6.24 15.06 2.07
N ASN A 183 -5.84 16.29 1.78
CA ASN A 183 -6.75 17.42 1.69
C ASN A 183 -7.73 17.28 0.53
N ILE A 184 -7.30 16.81 -0.64
CA ILE A 184 -8.20 16.60 -1.78
C ILE A 184 -9.19 15.47 -1.51
N TRP A 185 -8.77 14.36 -0.90
CA TRP A 185 -9.69 13.30 -0.47
C TRP A 185 -10.77 13.80 0.50
N ILE A 186 -10.50 14.85 1.29
CA ILE A 186 -11.48 15.48 2.18
C ILE A 186 -12.34 16.51 1.46
N SER A 187 -11.73 17.44 0.71
CA SER A 187 -12.44 18.56 0.09
C SER A 187 -13.42 18.08 -0.97
N ASP A 188 -13.00 17.08 -1.74
CA ASP A 188 -13.75 16.55 -2.87
C ASP A 188 -14.43 15.25 -2.47
N ARG A 189 -14.58 15.00 -1.16
CA ARG A 189 -15.20 13.79 -0.62
C ARG A 189 -16.56 13.52 -1.26
N GLU A 190 -17.40 14.54 -1.39
CA GLU A 190 -18.72 14.40 -2.02
C GLU A 190 -18.64 14.04 -3.50
N ILE A 191 -17.62 14.52 -4.21
CA ILE A 191 -17.37 14.20 -5.62
C ILE A 191 -16.87 12.77 -5.76
N PHE A 192 -15.90 12.36 -4.94
CA PHE A 192 -15.42 10.98 -4.90
C PHE A 192 -16.56 10.04 -4.52
N GLU A 193 -17.31 10.34 -3.47
CA GLU A 193 -18.48 9.55 -3.06
C GLU A 193 -19.52 9.46 -4.18
N TYR A 194 -19.80 10.55 -4.92
CA TYR A 194 -20.77 10.53 -6.01
C TYR A 194 -20.30 9.75 -7.25
N VAL A 195 -19.07 10.01 -7.71
CA VAL A 195 -18.49 9.38 -8.90
C VAL A 195 -18.18 7.91 -8.62
N GLU A 196 -17.59 7.63 -7.46
CA GLU A 196 -17.32 6.28 -7.03
C GLU A 196 -18.62 5.57 -6.74
N LYS A 197 -19.68 6.13 -6.14
CA LYS A 197 -20.93 5.37 -5.95
C LYS A 197 -21.47 4.72 -7.23
N LYS A 198 -21.28 5.34 -8.41
CA LYS A 198 -21.64 4.75 -9.70
C LYS A 198 -20.70 3.63 -10.16
N ASN A 199 -19.42 3.68 -9.77
CA ASN A 199 -18.36 2.75 -10.20
C ASN A 199 -17.64 2.06 -9.03
N PHE A 200 -18.24 2.05 -7.84
CA PHE A 200 -17.58 1.81 -6.56
C PHE A 200 -17.01 0.42 -6.60
N PHE A 201 -17.93 -0.53 -6.66
CA PHE A 201 -17.57 -1.92 -6.56
C PHE A 201 -16.60 -2.34 -7.67
N PRO A 202 -16.81 -1.99 -8.97
CA PRO A 202 -15.81 -2.24 -10.00
C PRO A 202 -14.44 -1.59 -9.77
N GLU A 203 -14.34 -0.30 -9.41
CA GLU A 203 -13.04 0.38 -9.24
C GLU A 203 -12.24 -0.20 -8.08
N TYR A 204 -12.89 -0.42 -6.94
CA TYR A 204 -12.25 -1.03 -5.76
C TYR A 204 -11.90 -2.50 -5.97
N PHE A 205 -12.75 -3.25 -6.66
CA PHE A 205 -12.43 -4.62 -7.06
C PHE A 205 -11.21 -4.66 -7.99
N ASN A 206 -11.16 -3.76 -8.99
CA ASN A 206 -10.02 -3.66 -9.90
C ASN A 206 -8.75 -3.26 -9.15
N SER A 207 -8.83 -2.37 -8.15
CA SER A 207 -7.68 -2.02 -7.29
C SER A 207 -7.09 -3.25 -6.58
N ILE A 208 -7.92 -4.16 -6.07
CA ILE A 208 -7.48 -5.43 -5.48
C ILE A 208 -6.80 -6.32 -6.54
N LEU A 209 -7.42 -6.50 -7.71
CA LEU A 209 -6.87 -7.31 -8.80
C LEU A 209 -5.50 -6.77 -9.25
N SER A 210 -5.42 -5.48 -9.58
CA SER A 210 -4.19 -4.83 -10.03
C SER A 210 -3.07 -4.97 -8.99
N GLN A 211 -3.38 -4.88 -7.69
CA GLN A 211 -2.37 -5.04 -6.65
C GLN A 211 -1.90 -6.50 -6.52
N LEU A 212 -2.79 -7.50 -6.60
CA LEU A 212 -2.40 -8.92 -6.62
C LEU A 212 -1.50 -9.24 -7.82
N GLU A 213 -1.85 -8.72 -8.99
CA GLU A 213 -1.03 -8.87 -10.18
C GLU A 213 0.33 -8.18 -10.03
N PHE A 214 0.36 -6.97 -9.47
CA PHE A 214 1.61 -6.24 -9.23
C PHE A 214 2.54 -7.00 -8.28
N ILE A 215 2.00 -7.59 -7.21
CA ILE A 215 2.77 -8.44 -6.29
C ILE A 215 3.35 -9.65 -7.04
N HIS A 216 2.52 -10.35 -7.82
CA HIS A 216 2.92 -11.52 -8.61
C HIS A 216 4.01 -11.22 -9.65
N ASN A 217 3.89 -10.09 -10.36
CA ASN A 217 4.74 -9.74 -11.48
C ASN A 217 6.07 -9.10 -11.05
N TYR A 218 6.07 -8.36 -9.93
CA TYR A 218 7.19 -7.50 -9.59
C TYR A 218 7.75 -7.71 -8.19
N LYS A 219 6.91 -7.97 -7.17
CA LYS A 219 7.39 -8.03 -5.77
C LYS A 219 8.00 -9.37 -5.39
N ILE A 220 7.49 -10.45 -5.98
CA ILE A 220 8.08 -11.79 -5.84
C ILE A 220 8.93 -12.06 -7.06
N TYR A 221 10.16 -12.53 -6.85
CA TYR A 221 11.10 -12.78 -7.94
C TYR A 221 10.56 -13.84 -8.92
N ASP A 222 10.74 -13.61 -10.22
CA ASP A 222 10.48 -14.61 -11.25
C ASP A 222 11.74 -15.43 -11.54
N PHE A 223 11.78 -16.64 -10.99
CA PHE A 223 12.90 -17.57 -11.12
C PHE A 223 13.04 -18.20 -12.52
N LYS A 224 12.17 -17.88 -13.48
CA LYS A 224 12.38 -18.27 -14.89
C LYS A 224 13.64 -17.64 -15.48
N ASN A 225 14.06 -16.49 -14.96
CA ASN A 225 15.31 -15.84 -15.35
C ASN A 225 16.50 -16.45 -14.59
N LYS A 226 17.47 -17.01 -15.33
CA LYS A 226 18.63 -17.71 -14.74
C LYS A 226 19.54 -16.87 -13.84
N ASN A 227 19.53 -15.54 -13.99
CA ASN A 227 20.34 -14.63 -13.17
C ASN A 227 19.46 -13.92 -12.14
N ILE A 228 19.57 -14.32 -10.88
CA ILE A 228 18.91 -13.67 -9.75
C ILE A 228 19.58 -12.34 -9.47
N ASN A 229 18.78 -11.26 -9.40
CA ASN A 229 19.25 -9.96 -8.96
C ASN A 229 18.32 -9.45 -7.86
N TYR A 230 18.69 -9.72 -6.60
CA TYR A 230 17.93 -9.29 -5.43
C TYR A 230 17.72 -7.78 -5.37
N LYS A 231 18.57 -6.97 -6.04
CA LYS A 231 18.44 -5.51 -6.07
C LYS A 231 17.20 -5.03 -6.84
N LYS A 232 16.51 -5.94 -7.53
CA LYS A 232 15.19 -5.71 -8.13
C LYS A 232 14.05 -5.82 -7.13
N LEU A 233 14.24 -6.47 -5.98
CA LEU A 233 13.24 -6.53 -4.93
C LEU A 233 12.96 -5.12 -4.42
N GLU A 234 11.69 -4.85 -4.15
CA GLU A 234 11.26 -3.61 -3.53
C GLU A 234 11.87 -3.49 -2.13
N TYR A 235 12.43 -2.33 -1.79
CA TYR A 235 12.98 -2.07 -0.46
C TYR A 235 14.05 -3.05 0.04
N TRP A 236 14.88 -3.58 -0.86
CA TRP A 236 15.90 -4.57 -0.48
C TRP A 236 16.98 -3.98 0.44
N ARG A 237 17.27 -2.67 0.37
CA ARG A 237 18.32 -2.03 1.19
C ARG A 237 17.92 -1.95 2.65
N SER A 238 16.66 -1.62 2.90
CA SER A 238 16.07 -1.57 4.23
C SER A 238 15.60 -2.93 4.74
N SER A 239 15.82 -4.00 3.96
CA SER A 239 15.33 -5.36 4.25
C SER A 239 13.80 -5.45 4.38
N TYR A 240 13.04 -4.49 3.83
CA TYR A 240 11.59 -4.38 4.03
C TYR A 240 10.75 -5.12 2.97
N SER A 241 11.38 -5.84 2.03
CA SER A 241 10.70 -6.48 0.90
C SER A 241 9.58 -7.44 1.32
N LEU A 242 9.85 -8.33 2.28
CA LEU A 242 8.85 -9.31 2.75
C LEU A 242 7.72 -8.62 3.51
N GLN A 243 8.05 -7.68 4.40
CA GLN A 243 7.03 -6.92 5.13
C GLN A 243 6.14 -6.10 4.20
N SER A 244 6.68 -5.54 3.11
CA SER A 244 5.89 -4.86 2.07
C SER A 244 4.86 -5.79 1.44
N ILE A 245 5.26 -7.02 1.06
CA ILE A 245 4.36 -8.04 0.50
C ILE A 245 3.28 -8.41 1.52
N LYS A 246 3.66 -8.63 2.79
CA LYS A 246 2.72 -8.93 3.89
C LYS A 246 1.69 -7.80 4.05
N ASN A 247 2.13 -6.55 4.14
CA ASN A 247 1.26 -5.39 4.28
C ASN A 247 0.26 -5.27 3.11
N ASN A 248 0.70 -5.53 1.87
CA ASN A 248 -0.22 -5.50 0.74
C ASN A 248 -1.28 -6.60 0.82
N LEU A 249 -0.88 -7.83 1.14
CA LEU A 249 -1.79 -8.98 1.17
C LEU A 249 -2.75 -8.93 2.37
N GLU A 250 -2.30 -8.42 3.51
CA GLU A 250 -3.17 -8.10 4.65
C GLU A 250 -4.20 -7.04 4.27
N GLU A 251 -3.81 -5.99 3.56
CA GLU A 251 -4.74 -4.97 3.09
C GLU A 251 -5.74 -5.55 2.09
N ILE A 252 -5.28 -6.31 1.09
CA ILE A 252 -6.15 -7.00 0.13
C ILE A 252 -7.15 -7.92 0.86
N TYR A 253 -6.71 -8.67 1.88
CA TYR A 253 -7.61 -9.53 2.65
C TYR A 253 -8.63 -8.73 3.46
N TYR A 254 -8.21 -7.60 4.05
CA TYR A 254 -9.13 -6.68 4.72
C TYR A 254 -10.19 -6.16 3.74
N LEU A 255 -9.78 -5.72 2.54
CA LEU A 255 -10.70 -5.23 1.51
C LEU A 255 -11.62 -6.33 0.98
N TYR A 256 -11.12 -7.56 0.82
CA TYR A 256 -11.95 -8.72 0.47
C TYR A 256 -13.05 -8.96 1.52
N ASN A 257 -12.68 -9.00 2.81
CA ASN A 257 -13.64 -9.21 3.89
C ASN A 257 -14.69 -8.11 3.97
N PHE A 258 -14.28 -6.87 3.67
CA PHE A 258 -15.13 -5.71 3.78
C PHE A 258 -16.05 -5.52 2.56
N LEU A 259 -15.53 -5.72 1.35
CA LEU A 259 -16.23 -5.41 0.09
C LEU A 259 -16.86 -6.64 -0.56
N ILE A 260 -16.09 -7.73 -0.69
CA ILE A 260 -16.42 -8.86 -1.57
C ILE A 260 -17.19 -9.93 -0.79
N LEU A 261 -16.71 -10.29 0.40
CA LEU A 261 -17.28 -11.36 1.21
C LEU A 261 -18.76 -11.16 1.56
N PRO A 262 -19.25 -9.94 1.92
CA PRO A 262 -20.67 -9.73 2.19
C PRO A 262 -21.56 -10.06 0.98
N LYS A 263 -21.17 -9.59 -0.22
CA LYS A 263 -21.91 -9.87 -1.46
C LYS A 263 -21.88 -11.35 -1.85
N LEU A 264 -20.77 -12.04 -1.62
CA LEU A 264 -20.70 -13.49 -1.81
C LEU A 264 -21.60 -14.26 -0.83
N LYS A 265 -21.72 -13.79 0.42
CA LYS A 265 -22.63 -14.38 1.42
C LYS A 265 -24.09 -14.22 1.02
N GLU A 266 -24.49 -13.04 0.54
CA GLU A 266 -25.85 -12.79 0.04
C GLU A 266 -26.24 -13.77 -1.08
N LYS A 267 -25.28 -14.17 -1.92
CA LYS A 267 -25.48 -15.14 -3.00
C LYS A 267 -25.30 -16.61 -2.60
N ASN A 268 -24.97 -16.91 -1.34
CA ASN A 268 -24.58 -18.26 -0.90
C ASN A 268 -23.46 -18.88 -1.78
N SER A 269 -22.50 -18.05 -2.17
CA SER A 269 -21.45 -18.43 -3.11
C SER A 269 -20.54 -19.54 -2.58
N LYS A 270 -20.23 -20.51 -3.44
CA LYS A 270 -19.19 -21.52 -3.17
C LYS A 270 -17.78 -20.94 -3.26
N ASN A 271 -17.60 -19.80 -3.93
CA ASN A 271 -16.30 -19.13 -4.08
C ASN A 271 -15.74 -18.62 -2.74
N ILE A 272 -16.58 -18.45 -1.71
CA ILE A 272 -16.13 -18.08 -0.35
C ILE A 272 -15.08 -19.07 0.15
N ILE A 273 -15.38 -20.37 0.11
CA ILE A 273 -14.48 -21.42 0.63
C ILE A 273 -13.18 -21.45 -0.18
N LEU A 274 -13.28 -21.28 -1.50
CA LEU A 274 -12.12 -21.27 -2.39
C LEU A 274 -11.17 -20.10 -2.08
N VAL A 275 -11.72 -18.88 -2.01
CA VAL A 275 -10.95 -17.66 -1.76
C VAL A 275 -10.33 -17.65 -0.36
N GLU A 276 -11.09 -18.02 0.67
CA GLU A 276 -10.57 -18.12 2.04
C GLU A 276 -9.43 -19.15 2.16
N ASN A 277 -9.56 -20.30 1.50
CA ASN A 277 -8.49 -21.31 1.47
C ASN A 277 -7.23 -20.79 0.77
N LEU A 278 -7.39 -20.00 -0.31
CA LEU A 278 -6.25 -19.38 -0.99
C LEU A 278 -5.54 -18.36 -0.10
N PHE A 279 -6.28 -17.47 0.57
CA PHE A 279 -5.71 -16.53 1.55
C PHE A 279 -5.00 -17.27 2.69
N SER A 280 -5.63 -18.29 3.27
CA SER A 280 -5.03 -19.11 4.33
C SER A 280 -3.70 -19.72 3.89
N LYS A 281 -3.65 -20.31 2.69
CA LYS A 281 -2.42 -20.88 2.12
C LYS A 281 -1.34 -19.83 1.85
N ILE A 282 -1.73 -18.65 1.36
CA ILE A 282 -0.82 -17.53 1.12
C ILE A 282 -0.20 -17.06 2.45
N PHE A 283 -1.01 -16.79 3.47
CA PHE A 283 -0.52 -16.33 4.78
C PHE A 283 0.31 -17.38 5.50
N TYR A 284 -0.08 -18.65 5.41
CA TYR A 284 0.74 -19.75 5.94
C TYR A 284 2.13 -19.79 5.30
N ARG A 285 2.22 -19.62 3.97
CA ARG A 285 3.50 -19.58 3.25
C ARG A 285 4.34 -18.36 3.64
N LEU A 286 3.71 -17.18 3.73
CA LEU A 286 4.39 -15.94 4.10
C LEU A 286 5.02 -16.01 5.50
N LYS A 287 4.39 -16.73 6.44
CA LYS A 287 4.92 -16.92 7.79
C LYS A 287 6.18 -17.79 7.82
N ALA A 288 6.36 -18.65 6.82
CA ALA A 288 7.50 -19.57 6.71
C ALA A 288 8.72 -18.97 5.99
N ILE A 289 8.62 -17.75 5.46
CA ILE A 289 9.72 -17.08 4.77
C ILE A 289 10.51 -16.26 5.79
N ASP A 290 11.81 -16.52 5.89
CA ASP A 290 12.73 -15.78 6.75
C ASP A 290 13.12 -14.43 6.13
N GLU A 291 13.39 -13.45 6.99
CA GLU A 291 13.97 -12.17 6.61
C GLU A 291 15.50 -12.17 6.79
N PRO A 292 16.26 -11.44 5.95
CA PRO A 292 15.79 -10.62 4.83
C PRO A 292 15.55 -11.43 3.54
N LEU A 293 14.52 -11.02 2.78
CA LEU A 293 14.12 -11.72 1.55
C LEU A 293 15.26 -11.86 0.53
N TYR A 294 16.19 -10.90 0.47
CA TYR A 294 17.32 -10.97 -0.46
C TYR A 294 18.30 -12.11 -0.14
N LEU A 295 18.45 -12.52 1.12
CA LEU A 295 19.22 -13.72 1.47
C LEU A 295 18.40 -14.99 1.21
N TYR A 296 17.09 -14.91 1.46
CA TYR A 296 16.18 -16.04 1.28
C TYR A 296 16.12 -16.49 -0.20
N ILE A 297 16.10 -15.56 -1.16
CA ILE A 297 15.97 -15.89 -2.59
C ILE A 297 17.22 -16.56 -3.20
N ASP A 298 18.38 -16.37 -2.59
CA ASP A 298 19.65 -16.88 -3.10
C ASP A 298 19.80 -18.40 -2.86
N ASN A 299 19.04 -18.98 -1.92
CA ASN A 299 19.01 -20.42 -1.67
C ASN A 299 18.03 -21.13 -2.63
N VAL A 300 18.52 -22.10 -3.41
CA VAL A 300 17.75 -22.87 -4.41
C VAL A 300 16.54 -23.60 -3.82
N GLU A 301 16.64 -24.13 -2.60
CA GLU A 301 15.54 -24.82 -1.93
C GLU A 301 14.39 -23.86 -1.60
N ASN A 302 14.74 -22.67 -1.11
CA ASN A 302 13.81 -21.59 -0.77
C ASN A 302 13.08 -21.00 -1.99
N GLN A 303 13.67 -21.09 -3.19
CA GLN A 303 13.03 -20.62 -4.43
C GLN A 303 11.74 -21.39 -4.73
N LYS A 304 11.65 -22.67 -4.32
CA LYS A 304 10.42 -23.45 -4.47
C LYS A 304 9.27 -22.84 -3.67
N ASP A 305 9.54 -22.39 -2.44
CA ASP A 305 8.54 -21.77 -1.59
C ASP A 305 8.03 -20.44 -2.15
N LEU A 306 8.93 -19.62 -2.70
CA LEU A 306 8.55 -18.37 -3.37
C LEU A 306 7.77 -18.60 -4.65
N ASN A 307 8.14 -19.61 -5.45
CA ASN A 307 7.38 -20.00 -6.64
C ASN A 307 5.97 -20.49 -6.28
N LEU A 308 5.83 -21.24 -5.19
CA LEU A 308 4.53 -21.68 -4.68
C LEU A 308 3.69 -20.49 -4.19
N LEU A 309 4.28 -19.58 -3.42
CA LEU A 309 3.60 -18.33 -3.00
C LEU A 309 3.11 -17.53 -4.21
N ARG A 310 4.00 -17.31 -5.19
CA ARG A 310 3.69 -16.61 -6.44
C ARG A 310 2.54 -17.29 -7.19
N SER A 311 2.59 -18.61 -7.33
CA SER A 311 1.51 -19.39 -7.96
C SER A 311 0.17 -19.22 -7.24
N LYS A 312 0.16 -19.26 -5.90
CA LYS A 312 -1.08 -19.06 -5.12
C LYS A 312 -1.66 -17.66 -5.27
N ILE A 313 -0.82 -16.63 -5.31
CA ILE A 313 -1.26 -15.26 -5.58
C ILE A 313 -1.86 -15.15 -7.00
N LYS A 314 -1.26 -15.79 -8.00
CA LYS A 314 -1.83 -15.82 -9.35
C LYS A 314 -3.18 -16.53 -9.40
N ILE A 315 -3.32 -17.65 -8.71
CA ILE A 315 -4.59 -18.39 -8.62
C ILE A 315 -5.66 -17.55 -7.92
N LEU A 316 -5.32 -16.88 -6.81
CA LEU A 316 -6.22 -15.95 -6.13
C LEU A 316 -6.67 -14.83 -7.08
N HIS A 317 -5.73 -14.21 -7.78
CA HIS A 317 -6.04 -13.20 -8.79
C HIS A 317 -7.02 -13.73 -9.84
N THR A 318 -6.75 -14.90 -10.45
CA THR A 318 -7.62 -15.45 -11.50
C THR A 318 -8.99 -15.87 -10.99
N THR A 319 -9.08 -16.39 -9.77
CA THR A 319 -10.37 -16.73 -9.15
C THR A 319 -11.20 -15.49 -8.87
N LEU A 320 -10.59 -14.42 -8.37
CA LEU A 320 -11.29 -13.14 -8.21
C LEU A 320 -11.69 -12.60 -9.59
N GLN A 321 -10.76 -12.58 -10.54
CA GLN A 321 -10.97 -11.99 -11.86
C GLN A 321 -12.04 -12.71 -12.68
N ASN A 322 -12.09 -14.05 -12.66
CA ASN A 322 -13.01 -14.79 -13.52
C ASN A 322 -14.25 -15.20 -12.74
N ASP A 323 -14.07 -16.02 -11.70
CA ASP A 323 -15.19 -16.69 -11.02
C ASP A 323 -16.02 -15.71 -10.18
N VAL A 324 -15.36 -14.87 -9.38
CA VAL A 324 -16.04 -13.92 -8.48
C VAL A 324 -16.61 -12.74 -9.26
N SER A 325 -15.89 -12.21 -10.25
CA SER A 325 -16.39 -11.08 -11.04
C SER A 325 -17.64 -11.47 -11.84
N GLU A 326 -17.66 -12.66 -12.44
CA GLU A 326 -18.82 -13.18 -13.18
C GLU A 326 -20.02 -13.35 -12.26
N GLU A 327 -19.82 -14.02 -11.12
CA GLU A 327 -20.87 -14.27 -10.13
C GLU A 327 -21.47 -12.97 -9.56
N LEU A 328 -20.63 -11.96 -9.34
CA LEU A 328 -21.03 -10.64 -8.84
C LEU A 328 -21.40 -9.66 -9.95
N SER A 329 -21.39 -10.09 -11.22
CA SER A 329 -21.69 -9.26 -12.40
C SER A 329 -20.86 -7.97 -12.46
N ILE A 330 -19.59 -8.04 -12.07
CA ILE A 330 -18.65 -6.92 -12.07
C ILE A 330 -18.05 -6.80 -13.46
N GLN A 331 -18.20 -5.63 -14.08
CA GLN A 331 -17.43 -5.29 -15.27
C GLN A 331 -16.00 -4.92 -14.86
N ILE A 332 -15.04 -5.76 -15.23
CA ILE A 332 -13.62 -5.47 -15.03
C ILE A 332 -13.19 -4.46 -16.08
N GLY A 333 -12.73 -3.29 -15.64
CA GLY A 333 -12.22 -2.25 -16.53
C GLY A 333 -10.81 -2.58 -17.02
N PHE A 334 -10.33 -1.82 -18.01
CA PHE A 334 -8.94 -1.93 -18.48
C PHE A 334 -7.96 -1.76 -17.31
N ASN A 335 -7.05 -2.72 -17.19
CA ASN A 335 -6.04 -2.73 -16.14
C ASN A 335 -5.02 -1.63 -16.45
N LYS A 336 -4.90 -0.61 -15.58
CA LYS A 336 -3.99 0.54 -15.79
C LYS A 336 -2.50 0.14 -15.80
N MET A 337 -2.18 -1.12 -15.51
CA MET A 337 -0.83 -1.67 -15.53
C MET A 337 -0.35 -2.11 -16.93
N ASP A 338 -1.26 -2.24 -17.90
CA ASP A 338 -0.94 -2.71 -19.27
C ASP A 338 -0.50 -1.57 -20.21
N GLY A 339 -0.53 -0.32 -19.74
CA GLY A 339 -0.29 0.89 -20.54
C GLY A 339 1.13 1.47 -20.50
N ASP A 340 2.08 0.85 -19.80
CA ASP A 340 3.45 1.37 -19.57
C ASP A 340 4.57 0.55 -20.26
#